data_AF-A0A174N0X1-F1
#
_entry.id   AF-A0A174N0X1-F1
#
_cell.length_a   1.000
_cell.length_b   1.000
_cell.length_c   1.000
_cell.angle_alpha   90.00
_cell.angle_beta   90.00
_cell.angle_gamma   90.00
#
_symmetry.space_group_name_H-M   'P 1'
#
loop_
_entity.id
_entity.type
_entity.pdbx_description
1 polymer ?
#
loop_
_entity_poly.entity_id
_entity_poly.type
_entity_poly.pdbx_seq_one_letter_code
_entity_poly.pdbx_strand_id
1 'polypeptide(L)'
;MKGWVEGQPDGSFAPDRSISRAEAMTLVNRVLGRLPETADDLLDGMITWPDNPPDAWYYLAVQEATNSHDYGRKADTVHETWTGLQPVEDWTRYEQ
;
A
#
# COMPACT_ATOMS: atom_id res chain seq x y z
N MET A 1 5.27 20.99 1.99
CA MET A 1 4.13 20.05 2.09
C MET A 1 4.68 18.63 2.00
N LYS A 2 4.21 17.69 2.82
CA LYS A 2 4.78 16.33 2.90
C LYS A 2 4.31 15.35 1.80
N GLY A 3 3.63 15.82 0.74
CA GLY A 3 3.33 15.01 -0.47
C GLY A 3 2.38 13.82 -0.25
N TRP A 4 1.56 13.81 0.80
CA TRP A 4 0.74 12.65 1.16
C TRP A 4 -0.44 12.42 0.23
N VAL A 5 -1.06 13.51 -0.23
CA VAL A 5 -2.19 13.47 -1.14
C VAL A 5 -1.74 14.02 -2.48
N GLU A 6 -2.07 13.29 -3.54
CA GLU A 6 -2.01 13.78 -4.91
C GLU A 6 -3.40 14.30 -5.28
N GLY A 7 -3.43 15.48 -5.92
CA GLY A 7 -4.67 16.04 -6.45
C GLY A 7 -5.18 15.24 -7.64
N GLN A 8 -6.29 15.70 -8.19
CA GLN A 8 -6.85 15.17 -9.43
C GLN A 8 -5.88 15.44 -10.61
N PRO A 9 -6.04 14.76 -11.76
CA PRO A 9 -5.17 14.95 -12.92
C PRO A 9 -5.12 16.39 -13.45
N ASP A 10 -6.16 17.20 -13.18
CA ASP A 10 -6.22 18.63 -13.53
C ASP A 10 -5.54 19.55 -12.50
N GLY A 11 -4.90 18.97 -11.48
CA GLY A 11 -4.21 19.67 -10.40
C GLY A 11 -5.13 20.18 -9.29
N SER A 12 -6.45 19.93 -9.37
CA SER A 12 -7.38 20.33 -8.30
C SER A 12 -7.28 19.40 -7.09
N PHE A 13 -7.51 19.95 -5.90
CA PHE A 13 -7.74 19.17 -4.69
C PHE A 13 -9.25 19.18 -4.39
N ALA A 14 -9.86 18.00 -4.33
CA ALA A 14 -11.31 17.83 -4.15
C ALA A 14 -11.61 17.24 -2.76
N PRO A 15 -11.54 18.04 -1.68
CA PRO A 15 -11.62 17.54 -0.31
C PRO A 15 -12.97 16.90 0.06
N ASP A 16 -14.05 17.32 -0.61
CA ASP A 16 -15.41 16.83 -0.34
C ASP A 16 -15.77 15.59 -1.17
N ARG A 17 -14.86 15.13 -2.05
CA ARG A 17 -15.06 13.91 -2.85
C ARG A 17 -14.79 12.67 -2.00
N SER A 18 -15.68 11.69 -2.04
CA SER A 18 -15.39 10.35 -1.50
C SER A 18 -14.17 9.74 -2.19
N ILE A 19 -13.24 9.20 -1.39
CA ILE A 19 -12.07 8.48 -1.89
C ILE A 19 -12.40 7.00 -2.16
N SER A 20 -11.68 6.39 -3.11
CA SER A 20 -11.68 4.96 -3.34
C SER A 20 -10.88 4.20 -2.27
N ARG A 21 -11.05 2.87 -2.21
CA ARG A 21 -10.23 2.01 -1.33
C ARG A 21 -8.74 2.12 -1.64
N ALA A 22 -8.37 2.15 -2.93
CA ALA A 22 -6.99 2.30 -3.39
C ALA A 22 -6.38 3.64 -2.95
N GLU A 23 -7.12 4.74 -3.07
CA GLU A 23 -6.69 6.07 -2.60
C GLU A 23 -6.51 6.10 -1.07
N ALA A 24 -7.42 5.46 -0.32
CA ALA A 24 -7.31 5.34 1.13
C ALA A 24 -6.06 4.56 1.55
N MET A 25 -5.81 3.40 0.94
CA MET A 25 -4.62 2.58 1.20
C MET A 25 -3.34 3.37 0.88
N THR A 26 -3.30 4.05 -0.27
CA THR A 26 -2.17 4.89 -0.68
C THR A 26 -1.87 5.99 0.35
N LEU A 27 -2.90 6.69 0.82
CA LEU A 27 -2.76 7.74 1.83
C LEU A 27 -2.19 7.18 3.14
N VAL A 28 -2.76 6.10 3.66
CA VAL A 28 -2.33 5.48 4.92
C VAL A 28 -0.88 4.99 4.81
N ASN A 29 -0.53 4.32 3.72
CA ASN A 29 0.82 3.82 3.47
C ASN A 29 1.85 4.98 3.46
N ARG A 30 1.54 6.09 2.79
CA ARG A 30 2.41 7.29 2.79
C ARG A 30 2.56 7.92 4.17
N VAL A 31 1.47 8.00 4.94
CA VAL A 31 1.49 8.53 6.32
C VAL A 31 2.38 7.67 7.22
N LEU A 32 2.36 6.34 7.02
CA LEU A 32 3.14 5.38 7.79
C LEU A 32 4.57 5.15 7.25
N GLY A 33 4.91 5.70 6.08
CA GLY A 33 6.20 5.44 5.42
C GLY A 33 6.35 4.00 4.93
N ARG A 34 5.24 3.37 4.54
CA ARG A 34 5.18 2.00 4.01
C ARG A 34 5.15 2.05 2.49
N LEU A 35 6.31 1.99 1.86
CA LEU A 35 6.48 2.36 0.45
C LEU A 35 7.40 1.39 -0.28
N PRO A 36 6.91 0.25 -0.77
CA PRO A 36 7.61 -0.46 -1.85
C PRO A 36 7.69 0.45 -3.09
N GLU A 37 8.82 0.41 -3.79
CA GLU A 37 9.05 1.25 -4.99
C GLU A 37 8.58 0.52 -6.25
N THR A 38 8.79 -0.80 -6.28
CA THR A 38 8.54 -1.66 -7.43
C THR A 38 7.97 -3.01 -6.99
N ALA A 39 7.47 -3.80 -7.95
CA ALA A 39 7.01 -5.16 -7.66
C ALA A 39 8.15 -6.08 -7.17
N ASP A 40 9.40 -5.77 -7.50
CA ASP A 40 10.59 -6.51 -7.04
C ASP A 40 10.84 -6.31 -5.53
N ASP A 41 10.19 -5.32 -4.92
CA ASP A 41 10.24 -5.11 -3.47
C ASP A 41 9.26 -6.02 -2.70
N LEU A 42 8.39 -6.75 -3.42
CA LEU A 42 7.39 -7.66 -2.85
C LEU A 42 7.89 -9.11 -2.83
N LEU A 43 7.13 -10.01 -2.20
CA LEU A 43 7.46 -11.44 -2.14
C LEU A 43 6.46 -12.31 -2.88
N ASP A 44 6.96 -13.38 -3.49
CA ASP A 44 6.13 -14.48 -4.00
C ASP A 44 5.32 -15.14 -2.87
N GLY A 45 4.18 -15.74 -3.22
CA GLY A 45 3.30 -16.40 -2.26
C GLY A 45 2.44 -15.44 -1.42
N MET A 46 2.56 -14.13 -1.65
CA MET A 46 1.66 -13.13 -1.09
C MET A 46 0.23 -13.33 -1.60
N ILE A 47 -0.73 -12.78 -0.87
CA ILE A 47 -2.12 -12.68 -1.33
C ILE A 47 -2.15 -11.73 -2.53
N THR A 48 -2.80 -12.18 -3.60
CA THR A 48 -3.05 -11.39 -4.83
C THR A 48 -4.54 -11.32 -5.09
N TRP A 49 -5.00 -10.22 -5.69
CA TRP A 49 -6.41 -9.97 -5.95
C TRP A 49 -6.68 -9.88 -7.46
N PRO A 50 -7.77 -10.49 -7.97
CA PRO A 50 -8.07 -10.50 -9.41
C PRO A 50 -8.37 -9.10 -9.98
N ASP A 51 -8.79 -8.16 -9.12
CA ASP A 51 -9.06 -6.74 -9.42
C ASP A 51 -7.88 -5.81 -9.06
N ASN A 52 -6.73 -6.39 -8.66
CA ASN A 52 -5.47 -5.69 -8.42
C ASN A 52 -4.36 -6.22 -9.34
N PRO A 53 -4.43 -5.99 -10.66
CA PRO A 53 -3.42 -6.50 -11.59
C PRO A 53 -2.09 -5.72 -11.46
N PRO A 54 -0.93 -6.33 -11.77
CA PRO A 54 0.38 -5.70 -11.59
C PRO A 54 0.61 -4.37 -12.34
N ASP A 55 -0.15 -4.11 -13.39
CA ASP A 55 -0.08 -2.87 -14.18
C ASP A 55 -1.00 -1.76 -13.67
N ALA A 56 -1.83 -2.03 -12.65
CA ALA A 56 -2.66 -1.02 -12.03
C ALA A 56 -1.81 -0.01 -11.23
N TRP A 57 -2.16 1.28 -11.31
CA TRP A 57 -1.46 2.35 -10.56
C TRP A 57 -1.47 2.13 -9.04
N TYR A 58 -2.48 1.41 -8.55
CA TYR A 58 -2.69 1.12 -7.13
C TYR A 58 -2.11 -0.24 -6.69
N TYR A 59 -1.44 -0.97 -7.59
CA TYR A 59 -0.97 -2.33 -7.33
C TYR A 59 -0.20 -2.44 -6.02
N LEU A 60 0.87 -1.66 -5.90
CA LEU A 60 1.74 -1.67 -4.72
C LEU A 60 1.00 -1.23 -3.45
N ALA A 61 0.13 -0.23 -3.54
CA ALA A 61 -0.61 0.26 -2.38
C ALA A 61 -1.56 -0.78 -1.81
N VAL A 62 -2.23 -1.54 -2.67
CA VAL A 62 -3.10 -2.64 -2.26
C VAL A 62 -2.27 -3.79 -1.69
N GLN A 63 -1.19 -4.21 -2.36
CA GLN A 63 -0.36 -5.31 -1.85
C GLN A 63 0.23 -5.00 -0.46
N GLU A 64 0.74 -3.79 -0.27
CA GLU A 64 1.27 -3.27 1.00
C GLU A 64 0.23 -3.21 2.11
N ALA A 65 -1.02 -2.88 1.78
CA ALA A 65 -2.07 -2.77 2.78
C ALA A 65 -2.73 -4.12 3.14
N THR A 66 -2.62 -5.14 2.29
CA THR A 66 -3.37 -6.41 2.46
C THR A 66 -2.51 -7.61 2.84
N ASN A 67 -1.18 -7.47 2.87
CA ASN A 67 -0.28 -8.52 3.30
C ASN A 67 0.46 -8.06 4.56
N SER A 68 0.42 -8.86 5.62
CA SER A 68 1.32 -8.65 6.76
C SER A 68 2.69 -9.20 6.41
N HIS A 69 3.74 -8.41 6.63
CA HIS A 69 5.11 -8.78 6.28
C HIS A 69 6.13 -8.08 7.18
N ASP A 70 7.31 -8.67 7.27
CA ASP A 70 8.52 -8.01 7.72
C ASP A 70 9.12 -7.18 6.58
N TYR A 71 9.91 -6.15 6.91
CA TYR A 71 10.52 -5.29 5.91
C TYR A 71 11.92 -4.81 6.30
N GLY A 72 12.73 -4.51 5.28
CA GLY A 72 13.99 -3.79 5.40
C GLY A 72 13.91 -2.46 4.66
N ARG A 73 14.40 -1.38 5.29
CA ARG A 73 14.46 -0.06 4.64
C ARG A 73 15.62 -0.02 3.63
N LYS A 74 15.36 0.48 2.42
CA LYS A 74 16.36 0.68 1.36
C LYS A 74 17.32 1.82 1.72
N ALA A 75 18.42 1.91 0.97
CA ALA A 75 19.47 2.91 1.20
C ALA A 75 18.97 4.37 1.07
N ASP A 76 17.90 4.60 0.31
CA ASP A 76 17.26 5.91 0.18
C ASP A 76 16.47 6.33 1.41
N THR A 77 16.31 5.44 2.41
CA THR A 77 15.56 5.63 3.66
C THR A 77 14.06 5.90 3.49
N VAL A 78 13.54 5.83 2.26
CA VAL A 78 12.13 6.05 1.92
C VAL A 78 11.48 4.71 1.66
N HIS A 79 12.03 3.94 0.72
CA HIS A 79 11.39 2.75 0.24
C HIS A 79 11.79 1.52 1.04
N GLU A 80 10.94 0.50 1.02
CA GLU A 80 11.19 -0.78 1.70
C GLU A 80 11.12 -1.95 0.73
N THR A 81 11.78 -3.03 1.13
CA THR A 81 11.69 -4.35 0.50
C THR A 81 11.17 -5.32 1.55
N TRP A 82 10.19 -6.13 1.19
CA TRP A 82 9.62 -7.16 2.06
C TRP A 82 10.66 -8.27 2.30
N THR A 83 10.80 -8.68 3.56
CA THR A 83 11.82 -9.67 3.97
C THR A 83 11.22 -10.98 4.45
N GLY A 84 9.91 -11.02 4.71
CA GLY A 84 9.19 -12.25 5.05
C GLY A 84 7.69 -12.01 5.13
N LEU A 85 6.89 -12.96 4.65
CA LEU A 85 5.43 -12.92 4.81
C LEU A 85 5.04 -13.43 6.20
N GLN A 86 4.17 -12.68 6.88
CA GLN A 86 3.61 -13.10 8.15
C GLN A 86 2.31 -13.89 7.93
N PRO A 87 1.93 -14.80 8.84
CA PRO A 87 0.69 -15.53 8.75
C PRO A 87 -0.53 -14.61 8.67
N VAL A 88 -1.57 -15.03 7.95
CA VAL A 88 -2.86 -14.34 7.94
C VAL A 88 -3.45 -14.42 9.35
N GLU A 89 -3.68 -13.26 9.95
CA GLU A 89 -4.26 -13.15 11.29
C GLU A 89 -5.75 -13.51 11.26
N ASP A 90 -6.21 -14.21 12.30
CA ASP A 90 -7.63 -14.51 12.48
C ASP A 90 -8.33 -13.30 13.11
N TRP A 91 -8.86 -12.42 12.26
CA TRP A 91 -9.54 -11.21 12.71
C TRP A 91 -10.89 -11.49 13.37
N THR A 92 -11.50 -12.67 13.14
CA THR A 92 -12.81 -13.01 13.74
C THR A 92 -12.73 -13.06 15.27
N ARG A 93 -11.54 -13.28 15.83
CA ARG A 93 -11.30 -13.25 17.28
C ARG A 93 -11.55 -11.87 17.92
N TYR A 94 -11.60 -10.80 17.13
CA TYR A 94 -11.81 -9.42 17.58
C TYR A 94 -13.21 -8.88 17.29
N GLU A 95 -14.06 -9.66 16.61
CA GLU A 95 -15.46 -9.31 16.38
C GLU A 95 -16.26 -9.67 17.65
N GLN A 96 -16.51 -8.67 18.51
CA GLN A 96 -17.39 -8.79 19.68
C GLN A 96 -18.86 -8.59 19.33
#